data_AF-A0A231SEX9-F1
#
_entry.id   AF-A0A231SEX9-F1
#
_cell.length_a   1.000
_cell.length_b   1.000
_cell.length_c   1.000
_cell.angle_alpha   90.00
_cell.angle_beta   90.00
_cell.angle_gamma   90.00
#
_symmetry.space_group_name_H-M   'P 1'
#
loop_
_entity.id
_entity.type
_entity.pdbx_description
1 polymer ?
#
loop_
_entity_poly.entity_id
_entity_poly.type
_entity_poly.pdbx_seq_one_letter_code
_entity_poly.pdbx_strand_id
1 'polypeptide(L)'
;MGLLSSYNTRSPFFSFLEELPEERIVEGFVHPVIHKAHVLKEIGGYDTRFFKGKQGYEDDSILLGHLYYMGIRTKWRQKRYLKSWVYPCHKGTENDVT
;
A
#
# COMPACT_ATOMS: atom_id res chain seq x y z
N MET A 1 2.66 7.43 -48.81
CA MET A 1 1.97 8.38 -47.90
C MET A 1 0.75 7.68 -47.32
N GLY A 2 0.92 6.97 -46.20
CA GLY A 2 -0.17 6.38 -45.43
C GLY A 2 0.12 6.69 -43.97
N LEU A 3 -0.46 7.78 -43.47
CA LEU A 3 -0.28 8.23 -42.10
C LEU A 3 -0.95 7.24 -41.14
N LEU A 4 -0.16 6.75 -40.21
CA LEU A 4 -0.58 6.05 -39.00
C LEU A 4 -1.60 6.91 -38.24
N SER A 5 -2.77 6.35 -37.94
CA SER A 5 -3.59 6.83 -36.83
C SER A 5 -4.23 5.62 -36.14
N SER A 6 -3.41 4.88 -35.40
CA SER A 6 -3.91 3.98 -34.38
C SER A 6 -4.49 4.85 -33.26
N TYR A 7 -5.82 4.98 -33.22
CA TYR A 7 -6.52 5.63 -32.12
C TYR A 7 -6.16 4.90 -30.82
N ASN A 8 -5.36 5.58 -29.99
CA ASN A 8 -5.00 5.18 -28.65
C ASN A 8 -6.16 5.50 -27.70
N THR A 9 -7.29 4.79 -27.85
CA THR A 9 -8.43 4.95 -26.95
C THR A 9 -8.14 4.17 -25.67
N ARG A 10 -7.61 4.86 -24.65
CA ARG A 10 -7.50 4.30 -23.30
C ARG A 10 -8.89 3.88 -22.80
N SER A 11 -8.98 2.77 -22.06
CA SER A 11 -10.24 2.32 -21.47
C SER A 11 -10.81 3.40 -20.53
N PRO A 12 -12.14 3.66 -20.55
CA PRO A 12 -12.80 4.59 -19.63
C PRO A 12 -12.50 4.33 -18.15
N PHE A 13 -12.20 3.06 -17.81
CA PHE A 13 -11.79 2.67 -16.47
C PHE A 13 -10.48 3.34 -16.03
N PHE A 14 -9.47 3.40 -16.90
CA PHE A 14 -8.19 4.04 -16.56
C PHE A 14 -8.36 5.55 -16.41
N SER A 15 -9.18 6.19 -17.26
CA SER A 15 -9.49 7.61 -17.13
C SER A 15 -10.18 7.93 -15.79
N PHE A 16 -11.14 7.11 -15.37
CA PHE A 16 -11.77 7.25 -14.05
C PHE A 16 -10.75 7.11 -12.91
N LEU A 17 -9.86 6.12 -12.97
CA LEU A 17 -8.84 5.92 -11.93
C LEU A 17 -7.85 7.07 -11.83
N GLU A 18 -7.53 7.74 -12.95
CA GLU A 18 -6.64 8.90 -13.00
C GLU A 18 -7.23 10.15 -12.32
N GLU A 19 -8.56 10.21 -12.12
CA GLU A 19 -9.25 11.33 -11.46
C GLU A 19 -9.32 11.20 -9.92
N LEU A 20 -9.09 10.00 -9.37
CA LEU A 20 -9.16 9.72 -7.94
C LEU A 20 -8.02 10.28 -7.07
N PRO A 21 -6.76 10.42 -7.56
CA PRO A 21 -5.66 10.90 -6.73
C PRO A 21 -5.83 12.35 -6.26
N GLU A 22 -5.63 12.58 -4.97
CA GLU A 22 -5.66 13.93 -4.37
C GLU A 22 -4.30 14.27 -3.73
N GLU A 23 -3.80 15.50 -3.94
CA GLU A 23 -2.57 15.97 -3.29
C GLU A 23 -2.80 16.36 -1.82
N ARG A 24 -3.12 15.36 -1.00
CA ARG A 24 -3.49 15.53 0.40
C ARG A 24 -2.96 14.38 1.25
N ILE A 25 -2.51 14.71 2.45
CA ILE A 25 -2.15 13.73 3.48
C ILE A 25 -3.28 13.63 4.50
N VAL A 26 -3.74 12.41 4.78
CA VAL A 26 -4.75 12.14 5.82
C VAL A 26 -4.20 11.18 6.86
N GLU A 27 -4.56 11.40 8.12
CA GLU A 27 -4.26 10.45 9.19
C GLU A 27 -5.23 9.27 9.14
N GLY A 28 -4.75 8.08 9.47
CA GLY A 28 -5.60 6.91 9.59
C GLY A 28 -4.84 5.62 9.35
N PHE A 29 -5.48 4.52 9.74
CA PHE A 29 -4.89 3.20 9.68
C PHE A 29 -4.76 2.73 8.23
N VAL A 30 -3.54 2.40 7.84
CA VAL A 30 -3.25 1.68 6.60
C VAL A 30 -2.20 0.65 6.91
N HIS A 31 -2.35 -0.51 6.28
CA HIS A 31 -1.33 -1.53 6.24
C HIS A 31 -0.06 -0.96 5.57
N PRO A 32 1.04 -0.77 6.29
CA PRO A 32 2.22 -0.12 5.75
C PRO A 32 2.90 -1.09 4.80
N VAL A 33 2.81 -0.81 3.50
CA VAL A 33 3.54 -1.62 2.52
C VAL A 33 4.91 -1.00 2.30
N ILE A 34 5.96 -1.68 2.77
CA ILE A 34 7.35 -1.24 2.59
C ILE A 34 8.00 -2.07 1.50
N HIS A 35 7.93 -1.57 0.27
CA HIS A 35 8.48 -2.27 -0.91
C HIS A 35 10.01 -2.22 -1.02
N LYS A 36 10.67 -1.30 -0.30
CA LYS A 36 12.12 -1.13 -0.37
C LYS A 36 12.79 -1.87 0.78
N ALA A 37 13.47 -2.98 0.44
CA ALA A 37 14.15 -3.82 1.43
C ALA A 37 15.19 -3.08 2.30
N HIS A 38 15.89 -2.07 1.75
CA HIS A 38 16.83 -1.27 2.54
C HIS A 38 16.12 -0.40 3.59
N VAL A 39 14.97 0.19 3.25
CA VAL A 39 14.15 0.96 4.21
C VAL A 39 13.64 0.05 5.32
N LEU A 40 13.19 -1.16 4.99
CA LEU A 40 12.76 -2.14 5.99
C LEU A 40 13.90 -2.52 6.94
N LYS A 41 15.14 -2.63 6.46
CA LYS A 41 16.31 -2.86 7.32
C LYS A 41 16.64 -1.67 8.21
N GLU A 42 16.55 -0.45 7.67
CA GLU A 42 16.84 0.79 8.42
C GLU A 42 15.89 1.00 9.60
N ILE A 43 14.61 0.62 9.45
CA ILE A 43 13.62 0.70 10.54
C ILE A 43 13.70 -0.49 11.53
N GLY A 44 14.67 -1.41 11.34
CA GLY A 44 14.87 -2.57 12.22
C GLY A 44 14.10 -3.83 11.83
N GLY A 45 13.42 -3.83 10.68
CA GLY A 45 12.65 -4.97 10.18
C GLY A 45 11.37 -5.25 10.97
N TYR A 46 10.89 -6.47 10.86
CA TYR A 46 9.77 -6.98 11.64
C TYR A 46 10.26 -7.38 13.05
N ASP A 47 9.64 -6.83 14.10
CA ASP A 47 9.95 -7.23 15.47
C ASP A 47 9.28 -8.58 15.78
N THR A 48 10.07 -9.65 15.68
CA THR A 48 9.61 -11.04 15.82
C THR A 48 9.15 -11.41 17.24
N ARG A 49 9.31 -10.51 18.22
CA ARG A 49 8.69 -10.65 19.54
C ARG A 49 7.20 -10.41 19.46
N PHE A 50 6.74 -9.58 18.53
CA PHE A 50 5.32 -9.45 18.21
C PHE A 50 4.85 -10.68 17.43
N PHE A 51 3.64 -11.14 17.77
CA PHE A 51 2.95 -12.22 17.05
C PHE A 51 3.75 -13.53 16.88
N LYS A 52 4.63 -13.86 17.83
CA LYS A 52 5.41 -15.11 17.81
C LYS A 52 4.50 -16.33 17.57
N GLY A 53 4.86 -17.14 16.56
CA GLY A 53 4.11 -18.34 16.18
C GLY A 53 2.92 -18.08 15.25
N LYS A 54 2.70 -16.83 14.81
CA LYS A 54 1.69 -16.50 13.79
C LYS A 54 2.37 -16.13 12.47
N GLN A 55 1.74 -16.50 11.36
CA GLN A 55 2.13 -16.11 10.00
C GLN A 55 1.11 -15.13 9.44
N GLY A 56 1.52 -14.24 8.52
CA GLY A 56 0.63 -13.28 7.88
C GLY A 56 0.34 -12.01 8.71
N TYR A 57 1.17 -11.72 9.71
CA TYR A 57 1.06 -10.54 10.59
C TYR A 57 2.30 -9.63 10.50
N GLU A 58 3.07 -9.77 9.42
CA GLU A 58 4.31 -9.03 9.19
C GLU A 58 4.03 -7.52 9.24
N ASP A 59 3.07 -7.04 8.45
CA ASP A 59 2.75 -5.62 8.35
C ASP A 59 2.10 -5.09 9.66
N ASP A 60 1.34 -5.92 10.38
CA ASP A 60 0.82 -5.59 11.71
C ASP A 60 1.95 -5.41 12.74
N SER A 61 3.02 -6.20 12.63
CA SER A 61 4.19 -6.07 13.50
C SER A 61 4.92 -4.74 13.25
N ILE A 62 4.97 -4.24 12.01
CA ILE A 62 5.51 -2.92 11.68
C ILE A 62 4.67 -1.82 12.32
N LEU A 63 3.33 -1.91 12.19
CA LEU A 63 2.39 -0.96 12.76
C LEU A 63 2.54 -0.89 14.28
N LEU A 64 2.56 -2.04 14.93
CA LEU A 64 2.67 -2.14 16.38
C LEU A 64 4.04 -1.66 16.86
N GLY A 65 5.11 -2.00 16.15
CA GLY A 65 6.46 -1.48 16.41
C GLY A 65 6.50 0.04 16.35
N HIS A 66 5.99 0.65 15.28
CA HIS A 66 5.97 2.12 15.16
C HIS A 66 5.13 2.78 16.26
N LEU A 67 3.95 2.22 16.58
CA LEU A 67 3.13 2.74 17.68
C LEU A 67 3.86 2.64 19.02
N TYR A 68 4.48 1.50 19.31
CA TYR A 68 5.17 1.22 20.56
C TYR A 68 6.41 2.11 20.74
N TYR A 69 7.28 2.18 19.73
CA TYR A 69 8.54 2.92 19.81
C TYR A 69 8.40 4.43 19.59
N MET A 70 7.54 4.83 18.65
CA MET A 70 7.40 6.22 18.22
C MET A 70 6.07 6.84 18.65
N GLY A 71 4.97 6.13 18.49
CA GLY A 71 3.62 6.65 18.78
C GLY A 71 3.45 7.13 20.23
N ILE A 72 3.89 6.33 21.21
CA ILE A 72 3.77 6.68 22.64
C ILE A 72 4.68 7.86 23.02
N ARG A 73 5.86 7.97 22.40
CA ARG A 73 6.86 9.01 22.74
C ARG A 73 6.69 10.32 21.97
N THR A 74 6.30 10.27 20.71
CA THR A 74 6.34 11.41 19.80
C THR A 74 4.96 11.76 19.22
N LYS A 75 3.89 11.12 19.71
CA LYS A 75 2.52 11.23 19.14
C LYS A 75 2.47 10.93 17.65
N TRP A 76 3.41 10.11 17.15
CA TRP A 76 3.43 9.73 15.74
C TRP A 76 2.17 8.92 15.38
N ARG A 77 1.62 9.18 14.20
CA ARG A 77 0.42 8.52 13.65
C ARG A 77 0.68 8.10 12.20
N GLN A 78 0.04 7.02 11.77
CA GLN A 78 0.10 6.59 10.36
C GLN A 78 -0.55 7.66 9.47
N LYS A 79 0.06 7.87 8.30
CA LYS A 79 -0.36 8.85 7.32
C LYS A 79 -0.54 8.18 5.96
N ARG A 80 -1.58 8.59 5.24
CA ARG A 80 -1.84 8.25 3.85
C ARG A 80 -1.57 9.43 2.97
N TYR A 81 -0.91 9.19 1.84
CA TYR A 81 -0.81 10.18 0.79
C TYR A 81 -1.79 9.83 -0.34
N LEU A 82 -2.89 10.59 -0.45
CA LEU A 82 -4.00 10.30 -1.36
C LEU A 82 -3.65 10.45 -2.85
N LYS A 83 -2.45 10.95 -3.16
CA LYS A 83 -1.92 11.04 -4.53
C LYS A 83 -1.31 9.72 -5.00
N SER A 84 -0.92 8.85 -4.06
CA SER A 84 -0.23 7.60 -4.35
C SER A 84 -1.18 6.43 -4.22
N TRP A 85 -1.38 5.70 -5.32
CA TRP A 85 -2.25 4.54 -5.40
C TRP A 85 -1.47 3.30 -5.82
N VAL A 86 -1.82 2.17 -5.21
CA VAL A 86 -1.31 0.84 -5.58
C VAL A 86 -2.53 -0.04 -5.82
N TYR A 87 -2.66 -0.56 -7.03
CA TYR A 87 -3.75 -1.45 -7.42
C TYR A 87 -3.26 -2.91 -7.33
N PRO A 88 -3.68 -3.69 -6.32
CA PRO A 88 -3.30 -5.10 -6.25
C PRO A 88 -4.04 -5.88 -7.34
N CYS A 89 -3.30 -6.64 -8.14
CA CYS A 89 -3.89 -7.64 -9.03
C CYS A 89 -4.15 -8.91 -8.22
N HIS A 90 -5.39 -9.10 -7.77
CA HIS A 90 -5.82 -10.39 -7.26
C HIS A 90 -6.16 -11.27 -8.46
N LYS A 91 -5.38 -12.34 -8.67
CA LYS A 91 -5.82 -13.40 -9.57
C LYS A 91 -7.02 -14.06 -8.90
N GLY A 92 -8.21 -13.88 -9.47
CA GLY A 92 -9.40 -14.62 -9.06
C GLY A 92 -9.07 -16.11 -9.08
N THR A 93 -9.34 -16.80 -7.99
CA THR A 93 -9.44 -18.26 -8.02
C THR A 93 -10.64 -18.60 -8.89
N GLU A 94 -10.48 -19.48 -9.89
CA GLU A 94 -11.50 -19.88 -10.88
C GLU A 94 -12.75 -20.59 -10.28
N ASN A 95 -13.07 -20.40 -9.00
CA ASN A 95 -14.09 -21.19 -8.29
C ASN A 95 -15.29 -20.41 -7.72
N ASP A 96 -15.43 -19.11 -7.99
CA ASP A 96 -16.60 -18.34 -7.52
C ASP A 96 -17.66 -18.13 -8.61
N VAL A 97 -18.05 -19.24 -9.27
CA VAL A 97 -19.34 -19.32 -9.97
C VAL A 97 -20.03 -20.63 -9.59
N THR A 98 -20.93 -20.53 -8.62
CA THR A 98 -22.10 -21.41 -8.51
C THR A 98 -23.33 -20.54 -8.35
#